data_AF-A0A915D6C9-F1
#
_entry.id   AF-A0A915D6C9-F1
#
_cell.length_a   1.000
_cell.length_b   1.000
_cell.length_c   1.000
_cell.angle_alpha   90.00
_cell.angle_beta   90.00
_cell.angle_gamma   90.00
#
_symmetry.space_group_name_H-M   'P 1'
#
loop_
_entity.id
_entity.type
_entity.pdbx_description
1 polymer ?
#
loop_
_entity_poly.entity_id
_entity_poly.type
_entity_poly.pdbx_seq_one_letter_code
_entity_poly.pdbx_strand_id
1 'polypeptide(L)'
;MEHAEFDVVYIARCRFYIVDKRLGKLVEVDDTGWNCIGRCKTLFSKINSYGGGMLAFSHWMNEDMIFNTSRIAAQFQVKYLATDEEEHLRQTVGVHFAADNGLRGFTQNFNEGVNAEKKIRR
;
A
#
# COMPACT_ATOMS: atom_id res chain seq x y z
N MET A 1 6.63 21.98 3.03
CA MET A 1 6.77 20.58 3.49
C MET A 1 8.00 20.01 2.81
N GLU A 2 9.07 19.80 3.55
CA GLU A 2 10.26 19.12 3.04
C GLU A 2 9.86 17.72 2.56
N HIS A 3 10.38 17.31 1.39
CA HIS A 3 10.25 15.95 0.91
C HIS A 3 10.95 15.05 1.92
N ALA A 4 10.20 14.40 2.80
CA ALA A 4 10.76 13.36 3.65
C ALA A 4 11.52 12.38 2.74
N GLU A 5 12.83 12.24 2.93
CA GLU A 5 13.61 11.26 2.19
C GLU A 5 13.09 9.86 2.56
N PHE A 6 12.70 9.10 1.54
CA PHE A 6 12.25 7.72 1.68
C PHE A 6 13.30 6.80 1.09
N ASP A 7 13.84 5.90 1.91
CA ASP A 7 14.64 4.80 1.41
C ASP A 7 13.70 3.69 0.96
N VAL A 8 13.76 3.30 -0.31
CA VAL A 8 12.97 2.20 -0.85
C VAL A 8 13.50 0.89 -0.27
N VAL A 9 12.70 0.23 0.57
CA VAL A 9 13.07 -1.05 1.21
C VAL A 9 12.51 -2.26 0.46
N TYR A 10 11.49 -2.04 -0.39
CA TYR A 10 10.92 -3.05 -1.25
C TYR A 10 10.42 -2.44 -2.55
N ILE A 11 10.64 -3.14 -3.66
CA ILE A 11 10.06 -2.81 -4.96
C ILE A 11 9.82 -4.08 -5.76
N ALA A 12 8.65 -4.20 -6.39
CA ALA A 12 8.36 -5.30 -7.31
C ALA A 12 7.36 -4.89 -8.40
N ARG A 13 7.38 -5.63 -9.50
CA ARG A 13 6.36 -5.59 -10.54
C ARG A 13 5.07 -6.25 -10.03
N CYS A 14 3.94 -5.56 -10.19
CA CYS A 14 2.63 -6.09 -9.84
C CYS A 14 1.53 -5.48 -10.71
N ARG A 15 0.37 -6.13 -10.75
CA ARG A 15 -0.89 -5.49 -11.16
C ARG A 15 -1.53 -4.85 -9.93
N PHE A 16 -2.09 -3.67 -10.10
CA PHE A 16 -2.63 -2.85 -9.02
C PHE A 16 -4.15 -2.69 -9.17
N TYR A 17 -4.87 -2.89 -8.08
CA TYR A 17 -6.33 -2.89 -8.06
C TYR A 17 -6.86 -1.98 -6.96
N ILE A 18 -8.00 -1.34 -7.21
CA ILE A 18 -8.79 -0.63 -6.19
C ILE A 18 -10.22 -1.14 -6.24
N VAL A 19 -10.92 -1.16 -5.10
CA VAL A 19 -12.36 -1.42 -5.11
C VAL A 19 -13.09 -0.22 -5.71
N ASP A 20 -13.80 -0.46 -6.81
CA ASP A 20 -14.81 0.45 -7.31
C ASP A 20 -16.08 0.29 -6.48
N LYS A 21 -16.45 1.34 -5.74
CA LYS A 21 -17.61 1.33 -4.84
C LYS A 21 -18.94 1.16 -5.56
N ARG A 22 -19.06 1.59 -6.82
CA ARG A 22 -20.29 1.45 -7.63
C ARG A 22 -20.46 0.02 -8.11
N LEU A 23 -19.34 -0.61 -8.50
CA LEU A 23 -19.34 -1.98 -9.03
C LEU A 23 -19.20 -3.04 -7.93
N GLY A 24 -18.82 -2.66 -6.72
CA GLY A 24 -18.63 -3.57 -5.59
C GLY A 24 -17.50 -4.58 -5.79
N LYS A 25 -16.53 -4.29 -6.68
CA LYS A 25 -15.46 -5.21 -7.06
C LYS A 25 -14.12 -4.49 -7.26
N LEU A 26 -13.04 -5.26 -7.17
CA LEU A 26 -11.70 -4.79 -7.56
C LEU A 26 -11.67 -4.51 -9.06
N VAL A 27 -11.20 -3.32 -9.42
CA VAL A 27 -10.90 -2.91 -10.78
C VAL A 27 -9.41 -2.65 -10.89
N GLU A 28 -8.82 -3.12 -11.98
CA GLU A 28 -7.40 -2.88 -12.28
C GLU A 28 -7.24 -1.40 -12.61
N VAL A 29 -6.28 -0.74 -11.95
CA VAL A 29 -5.99 0.68 -12.20
C VAL A 29 -5.11 0.84 -13.43
N ASP A 30 -4.27 -0.16 -13.72
CA ASP A 30 -3.38 -0.21 -14.88
C ASP A 30 -2.77 -1.62 -15.09
N ASP A 31 -2.37 -1.92 -16.34
CA ASP A 31 -2.04 -3.26 -16.86
C ASP A 31 -0.89 -3.97 -16.13
N THR A 32 0.20 -3.26 -15.80
CA THR A 32 1.30 -3.75 -14.94
C THR A 32 2.19 -2.59 -14.49
N GLY A 33 2.23 -2.38 -13.18
CA GLY A 33 2.92 -1.29 -12.53
C GLY A 33 4.16 -1.70 -11.73
N TRP A 34 4.62 -0.78 -10.89
CA TRP A 34 5.56 -1.03 -9.80
C TRP A 34 4.86 -0.73 -8.49
N ASN A 35 4.98 -1.61 -7.50
CA ASN A 35 4.63 -1.29 -6.12
C ASN A 35 5.91 -1.27 -5.28
N CYS A 36 6.02 -0.24 -4.45
CA CYS A 36 7.15 -0.10 -3.54
C CYS A 36 6.69 0.30 -2.14
N ILE A 37 7.51 -0.10 -1.17
CA ILE A 37 7.43 0.33 0.22
C ILE A 37 8.70 1.12 0.52
N GLY A 38 8.54 2.36 0.96
CA GLY A 38 9.61 3.22 1.43
C GLY A 38 9.53 3.41 2.94
N ARG A 39 10.68 3.61 3.58
CA ARG A 39 10.78 3.91 5.01
C ARG A 39 11.48 5.25 5.21
N CYS A 40 10.89 6.10 6.04
CA CYS A 40 11.50 7.36 6.44
C CYS A 40 12.45 7.12 7.62
N LYS A 41 13.47 7.98 7.75
CA LYS A 41 14.41 7.99 8.90
C LYS A 41 13.69 8.11 10.26
N THR A 42 12.49 8.69 10.26
CA THR A 42 11.60 8.84 11.44
C THR A 42 10.68 7.64 11.68
N LEU A 43 11.02 6.45 11.15
CA LEU A 43 10.29 5.18 11.31
C LEU A 43 8.92 5.09 10.64
N PHE A 44 8.45 6.16 9.99
CA PHE A 44 7.23 6.10 9.21
C PHE A 44 7.42 5.31 7.91
N SER A 45 6.45 4.48 7.55
CA SER A 45 6.49 3.71 6.29
C SER A 45 5.43 4.18 5.30
N LYS A 46 5.71 4.09 4.00
CA LYS A 46 4.83 4.56 2.94
C LYS A 46 4.76 3.56 1.81
N ILE A 47 3.56 3.32 1.28
CA ILE A 47 3.32 2.47 0.11
C ILE A 47 3.02 3.36 -1.09
N ASN A 48 3.70 3.12 -2.20
CA ASN A 48 3.40 3.74 -3.48
C ASN A 48 3.16 2.66 -4.55
N SER A 49 2.16 2.88 -5.40
CA SER A 49 1.97 2.13 -6.64
C SER A 49 2.06 3.06 -7.83
N TYR A 50 2.75 2.62 -8.87
CA TYR A 50 2.96 3.34 -10.12
C TYR A 50 2.36 2.56 -11.28
N GLY A 51 1.59 3.22 -12.14
CA GLY A 51 1.03 2.69 -13.39
C GLY A 51 1.30 3.68 -14.53
N GLY A 52 1.64 3.19 -15.73
CA GLY A 52 1.90 4.04 -16.90
C GLY A 52 3.07 5.00 -16.72
N GLY A 53 3.99 4.71 -15.79
CA GLY A 53 5.09 5.60 -15.40
C GLY A 53 4.70 6.73 -14.43
N MET A 54 3.43 6.78 -13.98
CA MET A 54 2.91 7.80 -13.07
C MET A 54 2.53 7.19 -11.71
N LEU A 55 2.52 8.02 -10.66
CA LEU A 55 2.07 7.63 -9.33
C LEU A 55 0.55 7.41 -9.34
N ALA A 56 0.11 6.16 -9.22
CA ALA A 56 -1.30 5.77 -9.22
C ALA A 56 -1.90 5.70 -7.80
N PHE A 57 -1.07 5.43 -6.80
CA PHE A 57 -1.49 5.34 -5.40
C PHE A 57 -0.33 5.70 -4.48
N SER A 58 -0.64 6.39 -3.38
CA SER A 58 0.33 6.79 -2.37
C SER A 58 -0.36 6.88 -1.02
N HIS A 59 0.13 6.15 -0.02
CA HIS A 59 -0.49 6.15 1.30
C HIS A 59 0.52 5.84 2.42
N TRP A 60 0.38 6.56 3.54
CA TRP A 60 1.18 6.36 4.74
C TRP A 60 0.67 5.17 5.54
N MET A 61 1.57 4.22 5.81
CA MET A 61 1.26 3.04 6.59
C MET A 61 0.83 3.43 8.00
N ASN A 62 -0.11 2.68 8.57
CA ASN A 62 -0.54 2.85 9.95
C ASN A 62 -0.93 1.49 10.55
N GLU A 63 -1.09 1.48 11.87
CA GLU A 63 -1.38 0.26 12.63
C GLU A 63 -2.77 -0.34 12.36
N ASP A 64 -3.69 0.45 11.81
CA ASP A 64 -5.09 0.07 11.55
C ASP A 64 -5.29 -0.61 10.18
N MET A 65 -4.22 -0.76 9.38
CA MET A 65 -4.32 -1.42 8.09
C MET A 65 -4.65 -2.89 8.24
N ILE A 66 -5.73 -3.32 7.57
CA ILE A 66 -6.13 -4.73 7.48
C ILE A 66 -5.45 -5.33 6.26
N PHE A 67 -4.78 -6.47 6.42
CA PHE A 67 -3.98 -7.11 5.37
C PHE A 67 -4.34 -8.60 5.24
N ASN A 68 -4.59 -9.03 4.01
CA ASN A 68 -4.90 -10.41 3.64
C ASN A 68 -4.06 -10.84 2.44
N THR A 69 -3.69 -12.12 2.36
CA THR A 69 -2.93 -12.67 1.24
C THR A 69 -3.60 -13.90 0.66
N SER A 70 -3.35 -14.16 -0.62
CA SER A 70 -3.76 -15.40 -1.30
C SER A 70 -2.83 -15.70 -2.47
N ARG A 71 -2.13 -16.83 -2.41
CA ARG A 71 -1.16 -17.32 -3.41
C ARG A 71 -0.09 -16.29 -3.82
N ILE A 72 -0.39 -15.43 -4.79
CA ILE A 72 0.50 -14.39 -5.33
C ILE A 72 -0.16 -12.99 -5.27
N ALA A 73 -1.25 -12.85 -4.53
CA ALA A 73 -2.00 -11.62 -4.33
C ALA A 73 -1.95 -11.18 -2.87
N ALA A 74 -1.98 -9.87 -2.65
CA ALA A 74 -2.28 -9.27 -1.36
C ALA A 74 -3.40 -8.24 -1.51
N GLN A 75 -4.22 -8.13 -0.48
CA GLN A 75 -5.27 -7.14 -0.35
C GLN A 75 -5.09 -6.41 0.97
N PHE A 76 -5.20 -5.09 0.95
CA PHE A 76 -5.12 -4.27 2.15
C PHE A 76 -6.13 -3.13 2.15
N GLN A 77 -6.56 -2.73 3.35
CA GLN A 77 -7.45 -1.59 3.54
C GLN A 77 -6.67 -0.40 4.08
N VAL A 78 -6.80 0.74 3.40
CA VAL A 78 -6.23 2.00 3.84
C VAL A 78 -7.32 2.96 4.28
N LYS A 79 -7.06 3.70 5.35
CA LYS A 79 -7.95 4.74 5.87
C LYS A 79 -7.48 6.09 5.33
N TYR A 80 -8.33 6.77 4.58
CA TYR A 80 -8.09 8.18 4.23
C TYR A 80 -8.59 9.06 5.38
N LEU A 81 -7.78 10.06 5.76
CA LEU A 81 -8.28 11.19 6.53
C LEU A 81 -8.92 12.12 5.49
N ALA A 82 -10.25 12.11 5.38
CA ALA A 82 -10.94 13.14 4.65
C ALA A 82 -10.82 14.44 5.44
N THR A 83 -10.51 15.55 4.76
CA THR A 83 -10.59 16.90 5.31
C THR A 83 -12.05 17.20 5.62
N ASP A 84 -12.30 17.59 6.87
CA ASP A 84 -13.49 18.22 7.43
C ASP A 84 -14.85 17.66 6.95
N GLU A 85 -15.47 16.88 7.84
CA GLU A 85 -16.81 16.29 7.77
C GLU A 85 -16.90 14.90 7.10
N GLU A 86 -17.10 13.91 7.99
CA GLU A 86 -17.74 12.61 7.76
C GLU A 86 -17.02 11.49 6.98
N GLU A 87 -17.20 10.29 7.55
CA GLU A 87 -16.71 8.98 7.17
C GLU A 87 -15.18 8.78 7.06
N HIS A 88 -14.68 7.93 7.93
CA HIS A 88 -13.43 7.20 7.71
C HIS A 88 -13.56 6.35 6.43
N LEU A 89 -13.32 6.94 5.26
CA LEU A 89 -13.37 6.24 3.99
C LEU A 89 -12.23 5.21 3.98
N ARG A 90 -12.60 3.94 4.16
CA ARG A 90 -11.72 2.81 3.90
C ARG A 90 -11.73 2.55 2.40
N GLN A 91 -10.55 2.55 1.80
CA GLN A 91 -10.34 2.07 0.45
C GLN A 91 -9.67 0.72 0.52
N THR A 92 -10.25 -0.26 -0.16
CA THR A 92 -9.61 -1.55 -0.32
C THR A 92 -8.78 -1.52 -1.59
N VAL A 93 -7.55 -2.02 -1.45
CA VAL A 93 -6.49 -2.01 -2.45
C VAL A 93 -5.99 -3.43 -2.63
N GLY A 94 -5.68 -3.82 -3.86
CA GLY A 94 -5.14 -5.12 -4.21
C GLY A 94 -3.84 -5.00 -5.00
N VAL A 95 -2.92 -5.92 -4.78
CA VAL A 95 -1.73 -6.13 -5.60
C VAL A 95 -1.64 -7.59 -5.99
N HIS A 96 -1.29 -7.84 -7.24
CA HIS A 96 -1.08 -9.20 -7.77
C HIS A 96 0.30 -9.28 -8.40
N PHE A 97 1.14 -10.18 -7.88
CA PHE A 97 2.52 -10.36 -8.31
C PHE A 97 2.61 -11.46 -9.35
N ALA A 98 3.64 -11.41 -10.20
CA ALA A 98 3.89 -12.45 -11.19
C ALA A 98 4.38 -13.78 -10.55
N ALA A 99 4.94 -13.71 -9.35
CA ALA A 99 5.53 -14.85 -8.65
C ALA A 99 5.45 -14.70 -7.11
N ASP A 100 5.54 -15.84 -6.41
CA ASP A 100 5.42 -15.93 -4.95
C ASP A 100 6.50 -15.13 -4.20
N ASN A 101 7.71 -15.02 -4.76
CA ASN A 101 8.77 -14.19 -4.17
C ASN A 101 8.37 -12.71 -4.06
N GLY A 102 7.62 -12.19 -5.03
CA GLY A 102 7.04 -10.85 -4.98
C GLY A 102 6.10 -10.67 -3.79
N LEU A 103 5.16 -11.61 -3.61
CA LEU A 103 4.23 -11.58 -2.49
C LEU A 103 4.95 -11.69 -1.14
N ARG A 104 5.91 -12.60 -1.00
CA ARG A 104 6.67 -12.80 0.24
C ARG A 104 7.41 -11.53 0.64
N GLY A 105 8.13 -10.91 -0.31
CA GLY A 105 8.84 -9.66 -0.07
C GLY A 105 7.89 -8.51 0.31
N PHE A 106 6.74 -8.41 -0.37
CA PHE A 106 5.73 -7.39 -0.05
C PHE A 106 5.17 -7.59 1.36
N THR A 107 4.77 -8.82 1.68
CA THR A 107 4.17 -9.18 2.97
C THR A 107 5.12 -8.89 4.12
N GLN A 108 6.40 -9.25 3.99
CA GLN A 108 7.40 -8.97 5.00
C GLN A 108 7.52 -7.46 5.25
N ASN A 109 7.76 -6.68 4.19
CA ASN A 109 7.97 -5.24 4.31
C ASN A 109 6.70 -4.49 4.76
N PHE A 110 5.53 -4.99 4.38
CA PHE A 110 4.25 -4.46 4.84
C PHE A 110 4.10 -4.63 6.35
N ASN A 111 4.32 -5.85 6.86
CA ASN A 111 4.24 -6.15 8.28
C ASN A 111 5.27 -5.39 9.10
N GLU A 112 6.51 -5.26 8.59
CA GLU A 112 7.53 -4.42 9.23
C GLU A 112 7.11 -2.95 9.30
N GLY A 113 6.52 -2.42 8.22
CA GLY A 113 6.01 -1.05 8.18
C GLY A 113 4.92 -0.82 9.22
N VAL A 114 3.90 -1.68 9.26
CA VAL A 114 2.81 -1.61 10.27
C VAL A 114 3.36 -1.75 11.70
N ASN A 115 4.34 -2.63 11.92
CA ASN A 115 4.94 -2.83 13.23
C ASN A 115 5.83 -1.66 13.69
N ALA A 116 6.47 -0.95 12.76
CA ALA A 116 7.23 0.26 13.07
C ALA A 116 6.31 1.35 13.62
N GLU A 117 5.14 1.55 12.99
CA GLU A 117 4.11 2.51 13.45
C GLU A 117 3.63 2.21 14.88
N LYS A 118 3.39 0.93 15.20
CA LYS A 118 2.98 0.50 16.55
C LYS A 118 4.02 0.82 17.63
N LYS A 119 5.31 0.90 17.28
CA LYS A 119 6.37 1.22 18.25
C LYS A 119 6.46 2.71 18.55
N ILE A 120 6.08 3.57 17.61
CA ILE A 120 6.11 5.03 17.78
C ILE A 120 5.03 5.51 18.76
N ARG A 121 3.90 4.79 18.82
CA ARG A 121 2.71 5.17 19.61
C ARG A 121 2.68 4.62 21.05
N ARG A 122 3.69 3.87 21.47
CA ARG A 122 3.86 3.34 22.83
C ARG A 122 4.81 4.22 23.63
#